data_AF-A0A6N2AES2-F1
#
_entry.id   AF-A0A6N2AES2-F1
#
_cell.length_a   1.000
_cell.length_b   1.000
_cell.length_c   1.000
_cell.angle_alpha   90.00
_cell.angle_beta   90.00
_cell.angle_gamma   90.00
#
_symmetry.space_group_name_H-M   'P 1'
#
loop_
_entity.id
_entity.type
_entity.pdbx_description
1 polymer ?
#
loop_
_entity_poly.entity_id
_entity_poly.type
_entity_poly.pdbx_seq_one_letter_code
_entity_poly.pdbx_strand_id
1 'polypeptide(L)'
;MEASKKLVAMFLLCIVMISSSVHVSMADGESTTEKFKKAFTVVATEYSVCYNTCQKVCADAGFGYTHCEMKCDEDCTATLLKEKLQNMKN
;
A
#
# COMPACT_ATOMS: atom_id res chain seq x y z
N MET A 1 -6.71 -27.39 -12.11
CA MET A 1 -5.74 -27.49 -10.98
C MET A 1 -4.67 -26.38 -10.98
N GLU A 2 -4.57 -25.50 -11.99
CA GLU A 2 -3.57 -24.41 -11.99
C GLU A 2 -3.98 -23.20 -11.15
N ALA A 3 -5.26 -22.84 -11.11
CA ALA A 3 -5.77 -21.70 -10.32
C ALA A 3 -5.49 -21.88 -8.81
N SER A 4 -5.69 -23.10 -8.28
CA SER A 4 -5.41 -23.43 -6.88
C SER A 4 -3.92 -23.27 -6.54
N LYS A 5 -3.01 -23.56 -7.49
CA LYS A 5 -1.57 -23.39 -7.28
C LYS A 5 -1.17 -21.92 -7.22
N LYS A 6 -1.77 -21.07 -8.06
CA LYS A 6 -1.55 -19.61 -8.05
C LYS A 6 -2.06 -18.96 -6.76
N LEU A 7 -3.23 -19.37 -6.28
CA LEU A 7 -3.77 -18.87 -5.01
C LEU A 7 -2.89 -19.30 -3.82
N VAL A 8 -2.49 -20.56 -3.74
CA VAL A 8 -1.62 -21.04 -2.66
C VAL A 8 -0.26 -20.33 -2.69
N ALA A 9 0.33 -20.11 -3.86
CA ALA A 9 1.57 -19.35 -3.98
C ALA A 9 1.43 -17.90 -3.50
N MET A 10 0.32 -17.23 -3.86
CA MET A 10 0.05 -15.86 -3.41
C MET A 10 -0.16 -15.80 -1.88
N PHE A 11 -0.92 -16.74 -1.32
CA PHE A 11 -1.12 -16.85 0.14
C PHE A 11 0.20 -17.06 0.88
N LEU A 12 1.07 -17.95 0.38
CA LEU A 12 2.37 -18.20 0.98
C LEU A 12 3.30 -16.99 0.89
N LEU A 13 3.28 -16.25 -0.22
CA LEU A 13 4.01 -14.98 -0.35
C LEU A 13 3.52 -13.94 0.66
N CYS A 14 2.21 -13.80 0.84
CA CYS A 14 1.65 -12.91 1.86
C CYS A 14 2.12 -13.31 3.27
N ILE A 15 2.07 -14.61 3.60
CA ILE A 15 2.53 -15.11 4.91
C ILE A 15 4.03 -14.86 5.09
N VAL A 16 4.86 -15.12 4.08
CA VAL A 16 6.30 -14.89 4.16
C VAL A 16 6.62 -13.41 4.30
N MET A 17 5.95 -12.52 3.57
CA MET A 17 6.10 -11.07 3.69
C MET A 17 5.67 -10.53 5.07
N ILE A 18 4.58 -11.05 5.62
CA ILE A 18 4.13 -10.73 6.98
C ILE A 18 5.13 -11.28 8.00
N SER A 19 5.66 -12.48 7.78
CA SER A 19 6.61 -13.12 8.71
C SER A 19 7.99 -12.46 8.70
N SER A 20 8.46 -12.01 7.54
CA SER A 20 9.73 -11.28 7.41
C SER A 20 9.65 -9.86 7.94
N SER A 21 8.46 -9.27 8.04
CA SER A 21 8.24 -8.03 8.79
C SER A 21 8.11 -8.24 10.30
N VAL A 22 8.07 -9.50 10.77
CA VAL A 22 8.08 -9.90 12.20
C VAL A 22 9.45 -10.47 12.61
N HIS A 23 10.55 -10.00 12.01
CA HIS A 23 11.86 -10.12 12.67
C HIS A 23 11.93 -9.14 13.84
N VAL A 24 11.37 -9.58 14.98
CA VAL A 24 11.40 -8.91 16.28
C VAL A 24 12.84 -8.89 16.79
N SER A 25 13.62 -7.91 16.32
CA SER A 25 14.88 -7.55 16.98
C SER A 25 14.53 -6.72 18.20
N MET A 26 14.50 -7.39 19.36
CA MET A 26 14.42 -6.76 20.67
C MET A 26 15.76 -6.10 21.00
N ALA A 27 16.05 -4.96 20.38
CA ALA A 27 17.09 -4.05 20.86
C ALA A 27 16.80 -2.65 20.31
N ASP A 28 16.64 -1.70 21.24
CA ASP A 28 16.63 -0.25 21.06
C ASP A 28 15.26 0.48 21.00
N GLY A 29 14.86 1.00 22.17
CA GLY A 29 14.31 2.36 22.38
C GLY A 29 12.87 2.69 21.93
N GLU A 30 12.37 2.11 20.85
CA GLU A 30 11.02 2.37 20.33
C GLU A 30 10.55 1.09 19.61
N SER A 31 9.45 0.51 20.09
CA SER A 31 8.91 -0.73 19.53
C SER A 31 8.78 -0.62 18.02
N THR A 32 9.25 -1.63 17.28
CA THR A 32 9.09 -1.76 15.83
C THR A 32 7.62 -1.56 15.41
N THR A 33 6.68 -1.87 16.29
CA THR A 33 5.24 -1.59 16.13
C THR A 33 4.93 -0.10 16.03
N GLU A 34 5.54 0.74 16.87
CA GLU A 34 5.32 2.20 16.84
C GLU A 34 5.96 2.83 15.60
N LYS A 35 7.16 2.38 15.22
CA LYS A 35 7.82 2.80 13.96
C LYS A 35 6.99 2.40 12.74
N PHE A 36 6.49 1.17 12.70
CA PHE A 36 5.61 0.69 11.63
C PHE A 36 4.30 1.47 11.58
N LYS A 37 3.66 1.68 12.75
CA LYS A 37 2.41 2.44 12.84
C LYS A 37 2.60 3.87 12.34
N LYS A 38 3.68 4.54 12.73
CA LYS A 38 4.02 5.89 12.25
C LYS A 38 4.24 5.92 10.74
N ALA A 39 5.03 4.98 10.21
CA ALA A 39 5.24 4.86 8.76
C ALA A 39 3.93 4.59 8.01
N PHE A 40 3.09 3.68 8.52
CA PHE A 40 1.79 3.37 7.97
C PHE A 40 0.84 4.58 7.99
N THR A 41 0.79 5.34 9.10
CA THR A 41 -0.04 6.55 9.20
C THR A 41 0.36 7.61 8.17
N VAL A 42 1.66 7.77 7.91
CA VAL A 42 2.15 8.68 6.86
C VAL A 42 1.65 8.22 5.49
N VAL A 43 1.83 6.95 5.13
CA VAL A 43 1.39 6.40 3.84
C VAL A 43 -0.14 6.47 3.69
N ALA A 44 -0.89 6.15 4.73
CA ALA A 44 -2.35 6.22 4.72
C ALA A 44 -2.87 7.65 4.50
N THR A 45 -2.18 8.63 5.09
CA THR A 45 -2.51 10.06 4.92
C THR A 45 -2.19 10.51 3.49
N GLU A 46 -1.00 10.20 2.97
CA GLU A 46 -0.60 10.52 1.60
C GLU A 46 -1.56 9.87 0.58
N TYR A 47 -1.93 8.61 0.79
CA TYR A 47 -2.92 7.91 -0.01
C TYR A 47 -4.29 8.60 0.02
N SER A 48 -4.79 8.94 1.21
CA SER A 48 -6.10 9.59 1.36
C SER A 48 -6.15 10.94 0.63
N VAL A 49 -5.09 11.74 0.72
CA VAL A 49 -4.99 13.03 0.01
C VAL A 49 -5.00 12.81 -1.51
N CYS A 50 -4.20 11.86 -2.01
CA CYS A 50 -4.17 11.52 -3.43
C CYS A 50 -5.54 11.06 -3.92
N TYR A 51 -6.15 10.10 -3.22
CA TYR A 51 -7.40 9.47 -3.61
C TYR A 51 -8.55 10.47 -3.65
N ASN A 52 -8.69 11.32 -2.61
CA ASN A 52 -9.74 12.34 -2.56
C ASN A 52 -9.58 13.38 -3.67
N THR A 53 -8.34 13.77 -3.98
CA THR A 53 -8.06 14.70 -5.07
C THR A 53 -8.39 14.09 -6.42
N CYS A 54 -7.97 12.84 -6.64
CA CYS A 54 -8.26 12.10 -7.86
C CYS A 54 -9.76 11.89 -8.06
N GLN A 55 -10.50 11.49 -7.00
CA GLN A 55 -11.93 11.29 -7.08
C GLN A 55 -12.66 12.56 -7.49
N LYS A 56 -12.27 13.71 -6.92
CA LYS A 56 -12.86 14.99 -7.30
C LYS A 56 -12.62 15.29 -8.78
N VAL A 57 -11.38 15.18 -9.25
CA VAL A 57 -11.03 15.44 -10.66
C VAL A 57 -11.76 14.47 -11.60
N CYS A 58 -11.86 13.20 -11.22
CA CYS A 58 -12.52 12.17 -12.01
C CYS A 58 -14.05 12.39 -12.08
N ALA A 59 -14.67 12.77 -10.96
CA ALA A 59 -16.08 13.13 -10.91
C ALA A 59 -16.36 14.42 -11.70
N ASP A 60 -15.50 15.43 -11.59
CA ASP A 60 -15.60 16.70 -12.33
C ASP A 60 -15.47 16.46 -13.86
N ALA A 61 -14.77 15.40 -14.27
CA ALA A 61 -14.69 14.94 -15.66
C ALA A 61 -15.92 14.13 -16.13
N GLY A 62 -16.90 13.90 -15.25
CA GLY A 62 -18.17 13.23 -15.58
C GLY A 62 -18.13 11.70 -15.52
N PHE A 63 -17.09 11.10 -14.95
CA PHE A 63 -17.01 9.65 -14.80
C PHE A 63 -17.84 9.14 -13.62
N GLY A 64 -18.30 7.89 -13.71
CA GLY A 64 -19.05 7.23 -12.65
C GLY A 64 -18.18 6.84 -11.45
N TYR A 65 -18.80 6.74 -10.27
CA TYR A 65 -18.12 6.44 -9.00
C TYR A 65 -17.20 5.22 -9.08
N THR A 66 -17.70 4.06 -9.53
CA THR A 66 -16.91 2.82 -9.60
C THR A 66 -15.72 2.92 -10.56
N HIS A 67 -15.84 3.70 -11.64
CA HIS A 67 -14.73 3.97 -12.53
C HIS A 67 -13.66 4.80 -11.82
N CYS A 68 -14.08 5.87 -11.14
CA CYS A 68 -13.17 6.73 -10.40
C CYS A 68 -12.51 6.00 -9.23
N GLU A 69 -13.25 5.18 -8.50
CA GLU A 69 -12.72 4.37 -7.39
C GLU A 69 -11.57 3.48 -7.85
N MET A 70 -11.79 2.64 -8.87
CA MET A 70 -10.74 1.74 -9.37
C MET A 70 -9.55 2.52 -9.93
N LYS A 71 -9.80 3.56 -10.74
CA LYS A 71 -8.74 4.37 -11.34
C LYS A 71 -7.89 5.07 -10.28
N CYS A 72 -8.53 5.71 -9.31
CA CYS A 72 -7.84 6.47 -8.29
C CYS A 72 -7.10 5.56 -7.30
N ASP A 73 -7.64 4.38 -7.00
CA ASP A 73 -6.92 3.38 -6.20
C ASP A 73 -5.61 2.93 -6.89
N GLU A 74 -5.69 2.59 -8.18
CA GLU A 74 -4.54 2.16 -8.96
C GLU A 74 -3.49 3.27 -9.11
N ASP A 75 -3.91 4.47 -9.54
CA ASP A 75 -3.01 5.61 -9.80
C ASP A 75 -2.29 6.06 -8.51
N CYS A 76 -3.01 6.15 -7.39
CA CYS A 76 -2.44 6.58 -6.11
C CYS A 76 -1.52 5.53 -5.49
N THR A 77 -1.89 4.24 -5.58
CA THR A 77 -1.04 3.15 -5.10
C THR A 77 0.25 3.06 -5.90
N ALA A 78 0.19 3.16 -7.23
CA ALA A 78 1.35 3.14 -8.10
C ALA A 78 2.30 4.32 -7.80
N THR A 79 1.75 5.52 -7.57
CA THR A 79 2.52 6.71 -7.23
C THR A 79 3.26 6.54 -5.91
N LEU A 80 2.56 6.13 -4.85
CA LEU A 80 3.17 5.94 -3.53
C LEU A 80 4.23 4.84 -3.54
N LEU A 81 3.95 3.70 -4.19
CA LEU A 81 4.92 2.62 -4.30
C LEU A 81 6.18 3.07 -5.04
N LYS A 82 6.03 3.85 -6.13
CA LYS A 82 7.16 4.39 -6.88
C LYS A 82 8.00 5.34 -6.02
N GLU A 83 7.38 6.25 -5.29
CA GLU A 83 8.08 7.18 -4.40
C GLU A 83 8.81 6.46 -3.26
N LYS A 84 8.18 5.47 -2.62
CA LYS A 84 8.85 4.69 -1.55
C LYS A 84 9.99 3.82 -2.10
N LEU A 85 9.82 3.18 -3.26
CA LEU A 85 10.89 2.42 -3.91
C LEU A 85 12.08 3.30 -4.31
N GLN A 86 11.84 4.52 -4.77
CA GLN A 86 12.90 5.47 -5.08
C GLN A 86 13.66 5.91 -3.82
N ASN A 87 12.95 6.17 -2.72
CA ASN A 87 13.56 6.56 -1.45
C ASN A 87 14.37 5.43 -0.78
N MET A 88 14.14 4.17 -1.14
CA MET A 88 14.93 3.01 -0.67
C MET A 88 16.16 2.71 -1.54
N LYS A 89 16.29 3.33 -2.71
CA LYS A 89 17.43 3.12 -3.63
C LYS A 89 18.60 4.08 -3.36
N ASN A 90 18.39 5.09 -2.52
CA ASN A 90 19.40 6.04 -2.05
C ASN A 90 19.84 5.68 -0.63
#